data_AF-A0A5A9EY33-F1
#
_entry.id   AF-A0A5A9EY33-F1
#
_cell.length_a   1.000
_cell.length_b   1.000
_cell.length_c   1.000
_cell.angle_alpha   90.00
_cell.angle_beta   90.00
_cell.angle_gamma   90.00
#
_symmetry.space_group_name_H-M   'P 1'
#
loop_
_entity.id
_entity.type
_entity.pdbx_description
1 polymer ?
#
loop_
_entity_poly.entity_id
_entity_poly.type
_entity_poly.pdbx_seq_one_letter_code
_entity_poly.pdbx_strand_id
1 'polypeptide(L)'
;MSDISFTTSAAIHIGGIITESGLDTLVCAIAASSVGGDWGAKFHSAAEIVQHARAAAAGGSPLHLVSFEAPDGAFPSIEQACRDLGLTYVRGTDCRPDGSGAVVMWWPGMDQPRSWVGTVDAHEPCLPYRRIVELIEADELPKELALMKAAFERPEGLQIAA
;
A
#
# COMPACT_ATOMS: atom_id res chain seq x y z
N MET A 1 -20.63 0.64 21.02
CA MET A 1 -19.56 1.62 20.78
C MET A 1 -19.56 1.87 19.30
N SER A 2 -19.89 3.08 18.85
CA SER A 2 -19.72 3.46 17.45
C SER A 2 -18.22 3.59 17.20
N ASP A 3 -17.66 2.75 16.34
CA ASP A 3 -16.28 2.88 15.88
C ASP A 3 -16.15 4.23 15.17
N ILE A 4 -15.43 5.15 15.80
CA ILE A 4 -15.09 6.43 15.17
C ILE A 4 -13.95 6.11 14.21
N SER A 5 -14.30 5.91 12.93
CA SER A 5 -13.34 5.86 11.85
C SER A 5 -12.90 7.29 11.51
N PHE A 6 -11.60 7.54 11.47
CA PHE A 6 -11.06 8.82 11.04
C PHE A 6 -10.53 8.69 9.61
N THR A 7 -10.67 9.73 8.81
CA THR A 7 -10.04 9.80 7.49
C THR A 7 -8.63 10.36 7.59
N THR A 8 -7.73 9.91 6.73
CA THR A 8 -6.37 10.45 6.63
C THR A 8 -5.87 10.37 5.19
N SER A 9 -4.87 11.18 4.89
CA SER A 9 -4.08 11.06 3.68
C SER A 9 -3.32 9.74 3.69
N ALA A 10 -3.51 8.94 2.65
CA ALA A 10 -2.76 7.71 2.46
C ALA A 10 -2.43 7.48 0.98
N ALA A 11 -1.32 6.81 0.75
CA ALA A 11 -0.89 6.35 -0.56
C ALA A 11 -0.71 4.83 -0.53
N ILE A 12 -0.99 4.16 -1.64
CA ILE A 12 -0.69 2.74 -1.84
C ILE A 12 0.01 2.57 -3.19
N HIS A 13 1.10 1.80 -3.16
CA HIS A 13 1.85 1.37 -4.32
C HIS A 13 1.60 -0.13 -4.52
N ILE A 14 1.23 -0.52 -5.73
CA ILE A 14 0.88 -1.91 -6.08
C ILE A 14 1.81 -2.39 -7.18
N GLY A 15 2.40 -3.56 -7.01
CA GLY A 15 3.33 -4.15 -7.95
C GLY A 15 3.12 -5.65 -8.16
N GLY A 16 3.90 -6.21 -9.07
CA GLY A 16 3.83 -7.62 -9.45
C GLY A 16 3.14 -7.84 -10.79
N ILE A 17 2.80 -9.10 -11.08
CA ILE A 17 2.26 -9.52 -12.38
C ILE A 17 0.76 -9.77 -12.24
N ILE A 18 -0.04 -9.15 -13.11
CA ILE A 18 -1.48 -9.30 -13.16
C ILE A 18 -1.93 -9.77 -14.55
N THR A 19 -2.96 -10.61 -14.63
CA THR A 19 -3.60 -10.94 -15.92
C THR A 19 -4.61 -9.87 -16.31
N GLU A 20 -5.07 -9.86 -17.57
CA GLU A 20 -6.16 -8.96 -18.00
C GLU A 20 -7.44 -9.15 -17.17
N SER A 21 -7.84 -10.39 -16.86
CA SER A 21 -8.99 -10.64 -15.96
C SER A 21 -8.73 -10.21 -14.51
N GLY A 22 -7.47 -10.31 -14.07
CA GLY A 22 -7.05 -9.79 -12.76
C GLY A 22 -7.13 -8.27 -12.71
N LEU A 23 -6.79 -7.59 -13.81
CA LEU A 23 -6.90 -6.14 -13.94
C LEU A 23 -8.34 -5.68 -13.78
N ASP A 24 -9.31 -6.37 -14.39
CA ASP A 24 -10.73 -6.05 -14.19
C ASP A 24 -11.13 -6.14 -12.71
N THR A 25 -10.67 -7.18 -12.01
CA THR A 25 -10.93 -7.37 -10.57
C THR A 25 -10.32 -6.24 -9.74
N LEU A 26 -9.08 -5.85 -10.03
CA LEU A 26 -8.40 -4.75 -9.35
C LEU A 26 -9.10 -3.40 -9.64
N VAL A 27 -9.52 -3.17 -10.88
CA VAL A 27 -10.26 -1.96 -11.28
C VAL A 27 -11.58 -1.84 -10.52
N CYS A 28 -12.30 -2.94 -10.32
CA CYS A 28 -13.51 -2.93 -9.49
C CYS A 28 -13.21 -2.54 -8.04
N ALA A 29 -12.12 -3.06 -7.45
CA ALA A 29 -11.72 -2.70 -6.09
C ALA A 29 -11.29 -1.23 -5.96
N ILE A 30 -10.58 -0.71 -6.98
CA ILE A 30 -10.19 0.70 -7.05
C ILE A 30 -11.41 1.59 -7.22
N ALA A 31 -12.34 1.26 -8.11
CA ALA A 31 -13.56 2.04 -8.35
C ALA A 31 -14.47 2.11 -7.12
N ALA A 32 -14.43 1.09 -6.26
CA ALA A 32 -15.13 1.08 -4.97
C ALA A 32 -14.42 1.94 -3.90
N SER A 33 -13.21 2.41 -4.17
CA SER A 33 -12.39 3.20 -3.26
C SER A 33 -12.32 4.64 -3.78
N SER A 34 -12.57 5.64 -2.93
CA SER A 34 -12.49 7.06 -3.31
C SER A 34 -11.03 7.52 -3.48
N VAL A 35 -10.35 7.01 -4.50
CA VAL A 35 -8.90 7.21 -4.77
C VAL A 35 -8.66 7.84 -6.15
N GLY A 36 -7.46 8.35 -6.35
CA GLY A 36 -6.96 8.79 -7.65
C GLY A 36 -5.47 8.51 -7.84
N GLY A 37 -4.94 8.86 -9.02
CA GLY A 37 -3.52 8.70 -9.34
C GLY A 37 -2.62 9.81 -8.78
N ASP A 38 -3.21 10.93 -8.36
CA ASP A 38 -2.53 12.10 -7.80
C ASP A 38 -3.36 12.75 -6.70
N TRP A 39 -2.71 13.49 -5.81
CA TRP A 39 -3.33 14.08 -4.64
C TRP A 39 -4.38 15.11 -5.03
N GLY A 40 -5.61 14.89 -4.58
CA GLY A 40 -6.74 15.78 -4.90
C GLY A 40 -7.46 15.44 -6.20
N ALA A 41 -6.95 14.48 -6.97
CA ALA A 41 -7.68 13.88 -8.09
C ALA A 41 -8.40 12.61 -7.62
N LYS A 42 -9.61 12.36 -8.14
CA LYS A 42 -10.31 11.08 -8.01
C LYS A 42 -10.54 10.53 -9.41
N PHE A 43 -10.56 9.21 -9.55
CA PHE A 43 -11.04 8.59 -10.79
C PHE A 43 -12.55 8.75 -10.90
N HIS A 44 -13.03 9.10 -12.09
CA HIS A 44 -14.44 9.26 -12.40
C HIS A 44 -15.01 8.10 -13.21
N SER A 45 -14.15 7.21 -13.71
CA SER A 45 -14.57 6.04 -14.48
C SER A 45 -13.57 4.89 -14.39
N ALA A 46 -14.04 3.68 -14.67
CA ALA A 46 -13.19 2.49 -14.81
C ALA A 46 -12.14 2.65 -15.94
N ALA A 47 -12.49 3.37 -17.01
CA ALA A 47 -11.57 3.61 -18.13
C ALA A 47 -10.34 4.43 -17.71
N GLU A 48 -10.51 5.43 -16.84
CA GLU A 48 -9.39 6.21 -16.28
C GLU A 48 -8.48 5.33 -15.41
N ILE A 49 -9.07 4.45 -14.59
CA ILE A 49 -8.32 3.50 -13.75
C ILE A 49 -7.49 2.55 -14.62
N VAL A 50 -8.10 1.96 -15.66
CA VAL A 50 -7.42 1.07 -16.61
C VAL A 50 -6.28 1.82 -17.32
N GLN A 51 -6.52 3.04 -17.78
CA GLN A 51 -5.51 3.87 -18.43
C GLN A 51 -4.32 4.13 -17.49
N HIS A 52 -4.59 4.48 -16.23
CA HIS A 52 -3.55 4.74 -15.23
C HIS A 52 -2.75 3.48 -14.90
N ALA A 53 -3.42 2.33 -14.71
CA ALA A 53 -2.75 1.05 -14.47
C ALA A 53 -1.87 0.62 -15.66
N ARG A 54 -2.34 0.79 -16.89
CA ARG A 54 -1.55 0.48 -18.10
C ARG A 54 -0.38 1.45 -18.27
N ALA A 55 -0.54 2.72 -17.91
CA ALA A 55 0.56 3.68 -17.94
C ALA A 55 1.66 3.31 -16.93
N ALA A 56 1.28 2.90 -15.71
CA ALA A 56 2.23 2.40 -14.72
C ALA A 56 2.97 1.16 -15.25
N ALA A 57 2.23 0.20 -15.81
CA ALA A 57 2.83 -1.02 -16.36
C ALA A 57 3.78 -0.76 -17.54
N ALA A 58 3.41 0.14 -18.46
CA ALA A 58 4.27 0.54 -19.58
C ALA A 58 5.53 1.29 -19.12
N GLY A 59 5.45 2.02 -18.01
CA GLY A 59 6.57 2.72 -17.39
C GLY A 59 7.45 1.82 -16.51
N GLY A 60 7.06 0.56 -16.28
CA GLY A 60 7.74 -0.33 -15.34
C GLY A 60 7.68 0.17 -13.89
N SER A 61 6.68 0.98 -13.55
CA SER A 61 6.48 1.54 -12.21
C SER A 61 5.34 0.83 -11.49
N PRO A 62 5.35 0.83 -10.14
CA PRO A 62 4.20 0.36 -9.39
C PRO A 62 2.99 1.27 -9.65
N LEU A 63 1.80 0.69 -9.63
CA LEU A 63 0.56 1.45 -9.67
C LEU A 63 0.42 2.26 -8.37
N HIS A 64 0.52 3.57 -8.49
CA HIS A 64 0.39 4.52 -7.39
C HIS A 64 -1.04 5.05 -7.30
N LEU A 65 -1.62 4.97 -6.11
CA LEU A 65 -2.95 5.47 -5.78
C LEU A 65 -2.90 6.27 -4.48
N VAL A 66 -3.69 7.33 -4.39
CA VAL A 66 -3.76 8.19 -3.21
C VAL A 66 -5.19 8.53 -2.83
N SER A 67 -5.40 8.87 -1.56
CA SER A 67 -6.66 9.42 -1.06
C SER A 67 -6.42 10.30 0.16
N PHE A 68 -7.11 11.45 0.22
CA PHE A 68 -7.22 12.28 1.43
C PHE A 68 -8.26 11.77 2.42
N GLU A 69 -9.06 10.77 2.01
CA GLU A 69 -10.24 10.31 2.71
C GLU A 69 -10.15 8.82 3.04
N ALA A 70 -8.94 8.24 3.11
CA ALA A 70 -8.76 6.83 3.42
C ALA A 70 -9.12 6.57 4.90
N PRO A 71 -10.13 5.71 5.18
CA PRO A 71 -10.47 5.31 6.54
C PRO A 71 -9.27 4.63 7.20
N ASP A 72 -8.77 5.23 8.29
CA ASP A 72 -7.57 4.78 9.01
C ASP A 72 -6.34 4.53 8.12
N GLY A 73 -6.31 5.23 6.97
CA GLY A 73 -5.25 5.13 5.98
C GLY A 73 -5.11 3.74 5.35
N ALA A 74 -6.18 2.95 5.40
CA ALA A 74 -6.28 1.64 4.78
C ALA A 74 -7.07 1.70 3.47
N PHE A 75 -6.87 0.68 2.64
CA PHE A 75 -7.61 0.51 1.39
C PHE A 75 -8.21 -0.91 1.33
N PRO A 76 -9.21 -1.25 2.18
CA PRO A 76 -9.57 -2.65 2.44
C PRO A 76 -9.90 -3.45 1.17
N SER A 77 -10.69 -2.88 0.25
CA SER A 77 -11.05 -3.53 -1.02
C SER A 77 -9.84 -3.74 -1.93
N ILE A 78 -8.95 -2.75 -2.03
CA ILE A 78 -7.74 -2.81 -2.86
C ILE A 78 -6.73 -3.78 -2.26
N GLU A 79 -6.51 -3.71 -0.94
CA GLU A 79 -5.62 -4.62 -0.22
C GLU A 79 -6.08 -6.07 -0.37
N GLN A 80 -7.39 -6.32 -0.23
CA GLN A 80 -7.94 -7.66 -0.44
C GLN A 80 -7.75 -8.13 -1.89
N ALA A 81 -8.05 -7.29 -2.88
CA ALA A 81 -7.84 -7.63 -4.29
C ALA A 81 -6.36 -7.94 -4.58
N CYS A 82 -5.42 -7.19 -3.99
CA CYS A 82 -4.00 -7.48 -4.14
C CYS A 82 -3.63 -8.86 -3.57
N ARG A 83 -4.17 -9.23 -2.41
CA ARG A 83 -3.95 -10.56 -1.81
C ARG A 83 -4.51 -11.68 -2.69
N ASP A 84 -5.73 -11.51 -3.18
CA ASP A 84 -6.42 -12.52 -3.99
C ASP A 84 -5.76 -12.73 -5.36
N LEU A 85 -5.19 -11.66 -5.92
CA LEU A 85 -4.51 -11.67 -7.22
C LEU A 85 -3.01 -12.01 -7.13
N GLY A 86 -2.46 -12.22 -5.93
CA GLY A 86 -1.03 -12.47 -5.75
C GLY A 86 -0.14 -11.26 -6.06
N LEU A 87 -0.66 -10.04 -5.87
CA LEU A 87 0.08 -8.80 -6.02
C LEU A 87 0.77 -8.39 -4.73
N THR A 88 1.79 -7.55 -4.87
CA THR A 88 2.49 -6.90 -3.76
C THR A 88 1.90 -5.52 -3.54
N TYR A 89 1.80 -5.09 -2.28
CA TYR A 89 1.52 -3.68 -2.00
C TYR A 89 2.35 -3.12 -0.85
N VAL A 90 2.61 -1.82 -0.92
CA VAL A 90 3.09 -1.01 0.21
C VAL A 90 2.18 0.22 0.31
N ARG A 91 1.60 0.45 1.47
CA ARG A 91 0.85 1.68 1.77
C ARG A 91 1.49 2.48 2.89
N GLY A 92 1.41 3.79 2.77
CA GLY A 92 1.84 4.78 3.75
C GLY A 92 0.68 5.67 4.14
N THR A 93 0.62 6.07 5.41
CA THR A 93 -0.39 7.00 5.93
C THR A 93 0.30 8.17 6.61
N ASP A 94 -0.21 9.37 6.42
CA ASP A 94 0.34 10.55 7.10
C ASP A 94 0.15 10.43 8.62
N CYS A 95 1.10 11.01 9.36
CA CYS A 95 0.98 11.14 10.81
C CYS A 95 -0.21 12.06 11.15
N ARG A 96 -1.03 11.61 12.10
CA ARG A 96 -2.11 12.43 12.65
C ARG A 96 -1.57 13.29 13.80
N PRO A 97 -2.21 14.43 14.14
CA PRO A 97 -1.83 15.21 15.32
C PRO A 97 -1.83 14.40 16.63
N ASP A 98 -2.60 13.33 16.70
CA ASP A 98 -2.79 12.44 17.86
C ASP A 98 -2.27 11.01 17.64
N GLY A 99 -1.60 10.73 16.51
CA GLY A 99 -1.20 9.36 16.15
C GLY A 99 -0.03 9.31 15.18
N SER A 100 0.73 8.21 15.24
CA SER A 100 1.78 7.97 14.26
C SER A 100 1.19 7.48 12.93
N GLY A 101 1.81 7.87 11.82
CA GLY A 101 1.55 7.26 10.52
C GLY A 101 1.91 5.78 10.54
N ALA A 102 1.45 5.05 9.54
CA ALA A 102 1.73 3.64 9.38
C ALA A 102 2.30 3.37 8.00
N VAL A 103 3.27 2.45 7.95
CA VAL A 103 3.73 1.82 6.71
C VAL A 103 3.31 0.37 6.79
N VAL A 104 2.55 -0.09 5.80
CA VAL A 104 2.06 -1.47 5.74
C VAL A 104 2.46 -2.09 4.42
N MET A 105 2.98 -3.31 4.50
CA MET A 105 3.50 -4.04 3.36
C MET A 105 2.94 -5.45 3.33
N TRP A 106 2.71 -5.93 2.11
CA TRP A 106 2.29 -7.29 1.82
C TRP A 106 3.06 -7.84 0.63
N TRP A 107 3.56 -9.07 0.77
CA TRP A 107 4.05 -9.91 -0.32
C TRP A 107 3.27 -11.22 -0.40
N PRO A 108 3.09 -11.80 -1.60
CA PRO A 108 2.60 -13.16 -1.75
C PRO A 108 3.42 -14.16 -0.90
N GLY A 109 2.71 -15.02 -0.16
CA GLY A 109 3.30 -16.01 0.73
C GLY A 109 3.48 -15.55 2.18
N MET A 110 3.15 -14.30 2.53
CA MET A 110 3.05 -13.87 3.92
C MET A 110 1.73 -14.36 4.55
N ASP A 111 1.75 -14.67 5.85
CA ASP A 111 0.53 -15.03 6.59
C ASP A 111 -0.37 -13.81 6.84
N GLN A 112 0.26 -12.65 7.08
CA GLN A 112 -0.40 -11.37 7.35
C GLN A 112 0.46 -10.20 6.88
N PRO A 113 -0.14 -9.04 6.55
CA PRO A 113 0.62 -7.82 6.25
C PRO A 113 1.54 -7.45 7.40
N ARG A 114 2.74 -6.96 7.08
CA ARG A 114 3.67 -6.38 8.04
C ARG A 114 3.43 -4.88 8.17
N SER A 115 3.51 -4.36 9.39
CA SER A 115 3.23 -2.95 9.69
C SER A 115 4.29 -2.36 10.58
N TRP A 116 4.68 -1.12 10.28
CA TRP A 116 5.61 -0.30 11.04
C TRP A 116 5.03 1.08 11.29
N VAL A 117 5.63 1.79 12.25
CA VAL A 117 5.44 3.22 12.39
C VAL A 117 6.01 3.92 11.16
N GLY A 118 5.30 4.87 10.59
CA GLY A 118 5.77 5.71 9.47
C GLY A 118 6.39 7.01 9.96
N THR A 119 7.42 7.51 9.26
CA THR A 119 7.88 8.89 9.41
C THR A 119 6.83 9.88 8.91
N VAL A 120 6.88 11.10 9.46
CA VAL A 120 6.10 12.24 8.96
C VAL A 120 6.55 12.55 7.52
N ASP A 121 5.61 12.78 6.62
CA ASP A 121 5.77 13.19 5.21
C ASP A 121 6.45 12.21 4.24
N ALA A 122 7.34 11.32 4.70
CA ALA A 122 8.11 10.43 3.82
C ALA A 122 7.63 8.97 3.82
N HIS A 123 6.70 8.61 4.72
CA HIS A 123 6.17 7.24 4.88
C HIS A 123 7.29 6.18 4.99
N GLU A 124 8.39 6.51 5.67
CA GLU A 124 9.48 5.56 5.87
C GLU A 124 9.20 4.68 7.09
N PRO A 125 9.40 3.36 6.99
CA PRO A 125 9.17 2.47 8.12
C PRO A 125 10.21 2.74 9.23
N CYS A 126 9.74 2.80 10.46
CA CYS A 126 10.51 3.07 11.67
C CYS A 126 10.20 2.04 12.76
N LEU A 127 11.20 1.76 13.59
CA LEU A 127 11.05 0.91 14.78
C LEU A 127 11.20 1.75 16.05
N PRO A 128 10.27 1.63 17.01
CA PRO A 128 10.49 2.14 18.36
C PRO A 128 11.70 1.50 19.02
N TYR A 129 12.43 2.23 19.86
CA TYR A 129 13.59 1.72 20.60
C TYR A 129 13.35 0.37 21.27
N ARG A 130 12.21 0.22 21.97
CA ARG A 130 11.87 -1.04 22.66
C ARG A 130 11.78 -2.22 21.67
N ARG A 131 11.22 -2.00 20.49
CA ARG A 131 11.10 -3.04 19.46
C ARG A 131 12.46 -3.44 18.89
N ILE A 132 13.38 -2.48 18.75
CA ILE A 132 14.76 -2.77 18.32
C ILE A 132 15.43 -3.69 19.34
N VAL A 133 15.32 -3.40 20.64
CA VAL A 133 15.89 -4.23 21.71
C VAL A 133 15.33 -5.66 21.65
N GLU A 134 14.00 -5.81 21.55
CA GLU A 134 13.34 -7.13 21.44
C GLU A 134 13.86 -7.94 20.24
N LEU A 135 14.03 -7.30 19.08
CA LEU A 135 14.51 -7.95 17.86
C LEU A 135 16.00 -8.32 17.94
N ILE A 136 16.81 -7.56 18.66
CA ILE A 136 18.21 -7.91 18.93
C ILE A 136 18.28 -9.13 19.84
N GLU A 137 17.49 -9.14 20.92
CA GLU A 137 17.45 -10.26 21.87
C GLU A 137 16.96 -11.57 21.21
N ALA A 138 16.10 -11.45 20.20
CA ALA A 138 15.57 -12.59 19.43
C ALA A 138 16.44 -12.99 18.21
N ASP A 139 17.53 -12.27 17.90
CA ASP A 139 18.33 -12.43 16.67
C ASP A 139 17.51 -12.29 15.37
N GLU A 140 16.47 -11.44 15.40
CA GLU A 140 15.56 -11.20 14.27
C GLU A 140 15.75 -9.82 13.61
N LEU A 141 16.52 -8.92 14.22
CA LEU A 141 16.69 -7.55 13.71
C LEU A 141 17.16 -7.50 12.24
N PRO A 142 18.15 -8.30 11.78
CA PRO A 142 18.59 -8.25 10.39
C PRO A 142 17.47 -8.62 9.40
N LYS A 143 16.62 -9.60 9.75
CA LYS A 143 15.48 -10.01 8.93
C LYS A 143 14.43 -8.92 8.86
N GLU A 144 14.15 -8.26 9.99
CA GLU A 144 13.19 -7.16 10.03
C GLU A 144 13.66 -5.95 9.21
N LEU A 145 14.94 -5.58 9.33
CA LEU A 145 15.52 -4.48 8.55
C LEU A 145 15.49 -4.76 7.05
N ALA A 146 15.66 -6.02 6.62
CA ALA A 146 15.53 -6.40 5.22
C ALA A 146 14.10 -6.19 4.70
N LEU A 147 13.07 -6.52 5.50
CA LEU A 147 11.67 -6.27 5.16
C LEU A 147 11.36 -4.77 5.11
N MET A 148 11.82 -4.01 6.09
CA MET A 148 11.66 -2.54 6.12
C MET A 148 12.32 -1.87 4.92
N LYS A 149 13.55 -2.29 4.56
CA LYS A 149 14.24 -1.80 3.37
C LYS A 149 13.41 -2.05 2.12
N ALA A 150 12.90 -3.27 1.96
CA ALA A 150 12.11 -3.62 0.80
C ALA A 150 10.75 -2.89 0.76
N ALA A 151 10.15 -2.58 1.92
CA ALA A 151 8.99 -1.69 2.00
C ALA A 151 9.31 -0.25 1.53
N PHE A 152 10.47 0.28 1.97
CA PHE A 152 10.92 1.62 1.61
C PHE A 152 11.28 1.76 0.13
N GLU A 153 11.94 0.75 -0.44
CA GLU A 153 12.29 0.70 -1.87
C GLU A 153 11.07 0.55 -2.79
N ARG A 154 9.89 0.30 -2.21
CA ARG A 154 8.58 0.12 -2.87
C ARG A 154 8.50 -1.18 -3.68
N PRO A 155 7.28 -1.67 -3.99
CA PRO A 155 7.14 -2.88 -4.79
C PRO A 155 7.70 -2.69 -6.21
N GLU A 156 8.06 -3.81 -6.83
CA GLU A 156 8.41 -3.86 -8.25
C GLU A 156 7.31 -3.27 -9.13
N GLY A 157 7.67 -2.91 -10.37
CA GLY A 157 6.70 -2.38 -11.34
C GLY A 157 5.50 -3.31 -11.54
N LEU A 158 4.33 -2.73 -11.76
CA LEU A 158 3.17 -3.50 -12.20
C LEU A 158 3.43 -4.04 -13.62
N GLN A 159 3.06 -5.28 -13.89
CA GLN A 159 3.16 -5.88 -15.21
C GLN A 159 1.83 -6.52 -15.57
N ILE A 160 1.32 -6.25 -16.77
CA ILE A 160 0.07 -6.85 -17.27
C ILE A 160 0.44 -7.96 -18.25
N ALA A 161 0.22 -9.20 -17.85
CA ALA A 161 0.37 -10.37 -18.68
C ALA A 161 -0.76 -10.45 -19.72
N ALA A 162 -0.38 -10.81 -20.95
CA ALA A 162 -1.30 -11.02 -22.06
C ALA A 162 -2.20 -12.25 -21.86
#